data_AF-A0A6L9ZGT5-F1
#
_entry.id   AF-A0A6L9ZGT5-F1
#
_cell.length_a   1.000
_cell.length_b   1.000
_cell.length_c   1.000
_cell.angle_alpha   90.00
_cell.angle_beta   90.00
_cell.angle_gamma   90.00
#
_symmetry.space_group_name_H-M   'P 1'
#
loop_
_entity.id
_entity.type
_entity.pdbx_description
1 polymer ?
#
loop_
_entity_poly.entity_id
_entity_poly.type
_entity_poly.pdbx_seq_one_letter_code
_entity_poly.pdbx_strand_id
1 'polypeptide(L)'
;MKTSLAKYWTLNYINRLGQHQTKPIEKAKEFISAQSLTLSTGEDSIDQALISRLWQLYHSQDDDLELAEVCLRCLVSHQIKEVCYQLVEQFGQQHNFTINDLLPL
;
A
#
# COMPACT_ATOMS: atom_id res chain seq x y z
N MET A 1 10.78 12.62 1.66
CA MET A 1 10.27 11.58 0.74
C MET A 1 9.05 12.13 0.03
N LYS A 2 9.03 12.18 -1.31
CA LYS A 2 7.78 12.47 -2.04
C LYS A 2 6.87 11.26 -1.86
N THR A 3 5.79 11.44 -1.10
CA THR A 3 4.84 10.39 -0.82
C THR A 3 4.08 10.02 -2.09
N SER A 4 4.42 8.91 -2.72
CA SER A 4 3.73 8.45 -3.91
C SER A 4 2.37 7.88 -3.52
N LEU A 5 1.29 8.40 -4.11
CA LEU A 5 -0.06 7.86 -3.95
C LEU A 5 -0.20 6.45 -4.57
N ALA A 6 0.79 6.00 -5.36
CA ALA A 6 0.78 4.67 -5.98
C ALA A 6 0.61 3.52 -4.99
N LYS A 7 1.07 3.69 -3.74
CA LYS A 7 0.93 2.67 -2.70
C LYS A 7 -0.51 2.39 -2.28
N TYR A 8 -1.45 3.26 -2.62
CA TYR A 8 -2.88 3.07 -2.35
C TYR A 8 -3.63 2.40 -3.50
N TRP A 9 -3.04 2.24 -4.68
CA TRP A 9 -3.72 1.64 -5.84
C TRP A 9 -2.90 0.60 -6.59
N THR A 10 -1.69 0.29 -6.12
CA THR A 10 -0.88 -0.82 -6.62
C THR A 10 -0.76 -1.89 -5.54
N LEU A 11 -1.15 -3.12 -5.88
CA LEU A 11 -1.08 -4.27 -4.99
C LEU A 11 0.21 -5.05 -5.22
N ASN A 12 1.01 -5.22 -4.17
CA ASN A 12 2.08 -6.20 -4.15
C ASN A 12 1.50 -7.55 -3.74
N TYR A 13 1.77 -8.60 -4.51
CA TYR A 13 1.33 -9.96 -4.22
C TYR A 13 2.32 -11.00 -4.73
N ILE A 14 2.25 -12.20 -4.17
CA ILE A 14 2.96 -13.37 -4.69
C ILE A 14 1.97 -14.14 -5.57
N ASN A 15 2.33 -14.36 -6.83
CA ASN A 15 1.50 -15.09 -7.78
C ASN A 15 1.57 -16.62 -7.53
N ARG A 16 0.82 -17.40 -8.33
CA ARG A 16 0.78 -18.88 -8.18
C ARG A 16 2.12 -19.58 -8.46
N LEU A 17 3.07 -18.89 -9.09
CA LEU A 17 4.42 -19.38 -9.38
C LEU A 17 5.41 -19.01 -8.26
N GLY A 18 4.95 -18.36 -7.18
CA GLY A 18 5.81 -17.92 -6.08
C GLY A 18 6.49 -16.58 -6.35
N GLN A 19 6.15 -15.89 -7.43
CA GLN A 19 6.83 -14.65 -7.84
C GLN A 19 6.08 -13.42 -7.35
N HIS A 20 6.81 -12.48 -6.77
CA HIS A 20 6.39 -11.13 -6.45
C HIS A 20 6.00 -10.41 -7.74
N GLN A 21 4.82 -9.80 -7.69
CA GLN A 21 4.26 -9.01 -8.77
C GLN A 21 3.64 -7.75 -8.17
N THR A 22 3.63 -6.68 -8.96
CA THR A 22 2.91 -5.45 -8.63
C THR A 22 1.80 -5.25 -9.65
N LYS A 23 0.54 -5.18 -9.19
CA LYS A 23 -0.63 -5.02 -10.06
C LYS A 23 -1.34 -3.70 -9.79
N PRO A 24 -1.53 -2.83 -10.79
CA PRO A 24 -2.36 -1.64 -10.64
C PRO A 24 -3.85 -2.01 -10.57
N ILE A 25 -4.61 -1.24 -9.80
CA ILE A 25 -6.07 -1.34 -9.68
C ILE A 25 -6.65 0.02 -10.06
N GLU A 26 -7.09 0.16 -11.32
CA GLU A 26 -7.49 1.46 -11.88
C GLU A 26 -8.65 2.13 -11.10
N LYS A 27 -9.65 1.37 -10.65
CA LYS A 27 -10.73 1.91 -9.81
C LYS A 27 -10.21 2.53 -8.50
N ALA A 28 -9.23 1.89 -7.86
CA ALA A 28 -8.62 2.40 -6.64
C ALA A 28 -7.78 3.66 -6.92
N LYS A 29 -7.14 3.73 -8.10
CA LYS A 29 -6.37 4.90 -8.52
C LYS A 29 -7.28 6.12 -8.72
N GLU A 30 -8.37 5.96 -9.48
CA GLU A 30 -9.38 7.00 -9.68
C GLU A 30 -9.95 7.47 -8.34
N PHE A 31 -10.31 6.52 -7.48
CA PHE A 31 -10.84 6.78 -6.15
C PHE A 31 -9.87 7.58 -5.28
N ILE A 32 -8.60 7.16 -5.17
CA ILE A 32 -7.59 7.87 -4.37
C ILE A 32 -7.29 9.25 -4.95
N SER A 33 -7.25 9.40 -6.27
CA SER A 33 -7.11 10.71 -6.90
C SER A 33 -8.27 11.63 -6.48
N ALA A 34 -9.51 11.16 -6.51
CA ALA A 34 -10.67 11.93 -6.06
C ALA A 34 -10.60 12.29 -4.56
N GLN A 35 -10.33 11.31 -3.69
CA GLN A 35 -10.21 11.55 -2.24
C GLN A 35 -9.08 12.56 -1.95
N SER A 36 -7.92 12.42 -2.61
CA SER A 36 -6.76 13.30 -2.39
C SER A 36 -7.01 14.77 -2.75
N LEU A 37 -7.90 15.05 -3.70
CA LEU A 37 -8.31 16.41 -4.06
C LEU A 37 -9.22 17.05 -3.01
N THR A 38 -9.93 16.24 -2.23
CA THR A 38 -10.88 16.71 -1.19
C THR A 38 -10.24 16.92 0.17
N LEU A 39 -9.01 16.44 0.39
CA LEU A 39 -8.32 16.57 1.67
C LEU A 39 -7.70 17.97 1.80
N SER A 40 -8.19 18.75 2.76
CA SER A 40 -7.61 20.03 3.16
C SER A 40 -6.28 19.83 3.88
N THR A 41 -5.29 20.69 3.63
CA THR A 41 -3.90 20.65 4.13
C THR A 41 -3.75 20.96 5.63
N GLY A 42 -4.67 20.50 6.48
CA GLY A 42 -4.63 20.69 7.94
C GLY A 42 -3.88 19.60 8.70
N GLU A 43 -3.54 18.49 8.05
CA GLU A 43 -2.79 17.38 8.64
C GLU A 43 -1.29 17.44 8.30
N ASP A 44 -0.46 16.95 9.21
CA ASP A 44 1.01 16.94 9.09
C ASP A 44 1.50 16.16 7.86
N SER A 45 0.69 15.23 7.33
CA SER A 45 0.96 14.54 6.06
C SER A 45 -0.32 14.10 5.33
N ILE A 46 -0.26 14.10 3.99
CA ILE A 46 -1.33 13.55 3.14
C ILE A 46 -1.62 12.07 3.41
N ASP A 47 -0.63 11.30 3.89
CA ASP A 47 -0.81 9.89 4.22
C ASP A 47 -1.72 9.70 5.42
N GLN A 48 -1.49 10.45 6.50
CA GLN A 48 -2.33 10.38 7.70
C GLN A 48 -3.78 10.74 7.35
N ALA A 49 -3.94 11.74 6.47
CA ALA A 49 -5.26 12.22 6.07
C ALA A 49 -5.99 11.16 5.24
N LEU A 50 -5.29 10.55 4.28
CA LEU A 50 -5.83 9.46 3.48
C LEU A 50 -6.13 8.23 4.32
N ILE A 51 -5.24 7.81 5.22
CA ILE A 51 -5.46 6.63 6.06
C ILE A 51 -6.69 6.84 6.96
N SER A 52 -6.78 8.00 7.62
CA SER A 52 -7.92 8.34 8.46
C SER A 52 -9.22 8.36 7.66
N ARG A 53 -9.20 8.98 6.46
CA ARG A 53 -10.36 9.02 5.56
C ARG A 53 -10.78 7.63 5.08
N LEU A 54 -9.85 6.79 4.66
CA LEU A 54 -10.13 5.43 4.19
C LEU A 54 -10.71 4.58 5.33
N TRP A 55 -10.21 4.72 6.55
CA TRP A 55 -10.78 4.04 7.71
C TRP A 55 -12.21 4.49 8.02
N GLN A 56 -12.51 5.78 7.89
CA GLN A 56 -13.88 6.29 8.06
C GLN A 56 -14.83 5.67 7.02
N LEU A 57 -14.43 5.66 5.75
CA LEU A 57 -15.22 5.10 4.65
C LEU A 57 -15.41 3.58 4.78
N TYR A 58 -14.39 2.86 5.26
CA TYR A 58 -14.50 1.43 5.51
C TYR A 58 -15.53 1.10 6.60
N HIS A 59 -15.74 1.99 7.58
CA HIS A 59 -16.71 1.80 8.66
C HIS A 59 -18.10 2.38 8.35
N SER A 60 -18.28 3.15 7.28
CA SER A 60 -19.53 3.87 7.01
C SER A 60 -20.64 3.02 6.36
N GLN A 61 -20.37 1.76 5.99
CA GLN A 61 -21.29 0.87 5.24
C GLN A 61 -21.82 1.50 3.93
N ASP A 62 -21.04 2.40 3.34
CA ASP A 62 -21.37 3.10 2.09
C ASP A 62 -20.83 2.33 0.87
N ASP A 63 -21.23 2.72 -0.34
CA ASP A 63 -20.76 2.13 -1.61
C ASP A 63 -19.23 2.22 -1.76
N ASP A 64 -18.60 3.19 -1.09
CA ASP A 64 -17.15 3.40 -1.08
C ASP A 64 -16.38 2.41 -0.20
N LEU A 65 -17.05 1.57 0.60
CA LEU A 65 -16.42 0.63 1.54
C LEU A 65 -15.44 -0.30 0.84
N GLU A 66 -15.85 -0.92 -0.27
CA GLU A 66 -15.02 -1.89 -1.00
C GLU A 66 -13.76 -1.23 -1.57
N LEU A 67 -13.89 0.00 -2.10
CA LEU A 67 -12.76 0.74 -2.64
C LEU A 67 -11.82 1.22 -1.53
N ALA A 68 -12.37 1.63 -0.39
CA ALA A 68 -11.58 1.98 0.78
C ALA A 68 -10.77 0.79 1.30
N GLU A 69 -11.40 -0.39 1.39
CA GLU A 69 -10.72 -1.63 1.76
C GLU A 69 -9.59 -1.98 0.78
N VAL A 70 -9.87 -1.94 -0.53
CA VAL A 70 -8.87 -2.21 -1.57
C VAL A 70 -7.66 -1.27 -1.45
N CYS A 71 -7.89 0.02 -1.17
CA CYS A 71 -6.82 0.98 -1.01
C CYS A 71 -5.98 0.72 0.24
N LEU A 72 -6.63 0.37 1.36
CA LEU A 72 -5.94 -0.03 2.60
C LEU A 72 -5.13 -1.32 2.39
N ARG A 73 -5.66 -2.30 1.67
CA ARG A 73 -4.93 -3.53 1.31
C ARG A 73 -3.71 -3.25 0.44
N CYS A 74 -3.81 -2.34 -0.53
CA CYS A 74 -2.66 -1.88 -1.31
C CYS A 74 -1.59 -1.27 -0.39
N LEU A 75 -1.99 -0.35 0.51
CA LEU A 75 -1.08 0.29 1.44
C LEU A 75 -0.33 -0.73 2.31
N VAL A 76 -1.05 -1.67 2.91
CA VAL A 76 -0.46 -2.73 3.74
C VAL A 76 0.50 -3.60 2.92
N SER A 77 0.17 -3.92 1.66
CA SER A 77 1.07 -4.69 0.79
C SER A 77 2.41 -3.99 0.53
N HIS A 78 2.41 -2.65 0.45
CA HIS A 78 3.64 -1.85 0.35
C HIS A 78 4.40 -1.85 1.68
N GLN A 79 3.72 -1.70 2.82
CA GLN A 79 4.38 -1.77 4.13
C GLN A 79 5.06 -3.11 4.35
N ILE A 80 4.42 -4.22 3.99
CA ILE A 80 5.02 -5.56 4.05
C ILE A 80 6.27 -5.62 3.18
N LYS A 81 6.21 -5.11 1.94
CA LYS A 81 7.35 -5.07 1.03
C LYS A 81 8.52 -4.27 1.59
N GLU A 82 8.27 -3.08 2.15
CA GLU A 82 9.30 -2.26 2.78
C GLU A 82 9.94 -2.96 3.99
N VAL A 83 9.12 -3.63 4.82
CA VAL A 83 9.63 -4.45 5.93
C VAL A 83 10.51 -5.59 5.43
N CYS A 84 10.16 -6.26 4.32
CA CYS A 84 11.02 -7.28 3.72
C CYS A 84 12.40 -6.71 3.31
N TYR A 85 12.45 -5.51 2.71
CA TYR A 85 13.72 -4.85 2.42
C TYR A 85 14.51 -4.50 3.68
N GLN A 86 13.85 -3.94 4.70
CA GLN A 86 14.48 -3.59 5.97
C GLN A 86 15.05 -4.83 6.68
N LEU A 87 14.35 -5.96 6.63
CA LEU A 87 14.84 -7.23 7.19
C LEU A 87 16.12 -7.69 6.48
N VAL A 88 16.18 -7.62 5.15
CA VAL A 88 17.38 -7.98 4.38
C VAL A 88 18.52 -7.02 4.68
N GLU A 89 18.24 -5.72 4.76
CA GLU A 89 19.23 -4.69 5.09
C GLU A 89 19.84 -4.91 6.49
N GLN A 90 19.01 -5.21 7.49
CA GLN A 90 19.45 -5.37 8.88
C GLN A 90 20.06 -6.74 9.17
N PHE A 91 19.52 -7.80 8.57
CA PHE A 91 19.80 -9.19 8.98
C PHE A 91 20.29 -10.09 7.85
N GLY A 92 20.17 -9.68 6.58
CA GLY A 92 20.45 -10.51 5.42
C GLY A 92 21.89 -11.04 5.38
N GLN A 93 22.87 -10.16 5.67
CA GLN A 93 24.29 -10.56 5.72
C GLN A 93 24.59 -11.53 6.87
N GLN A 94 24.01 -11.30 8.05
CA GLN A 94 24.25 -12.14 9.22
C GLN A 94 23.62 -13.53 9.09
N HIS A 95 22.45 -13.60 8.46
CA HIS A 95 21.64 -14.81 8.36
C HIS A 95 21.64 -15.44 6.96
N ASN A 96 22.50 -14.97 6.05
CA ASN A 96 22.67 -15.47 4.69
C ASN A 96 21.36 -15.59 3.89
N PHE A 97 20.52 -14.57 3.92
CA PHE A 97 19.33 -14.48 3.08
C PHE A 97 19.27 -13.14 2.34
N THR A 98 18.52 -13.12 1.26
CA THR A 98 18.36 -12.02 0.32
C THR A 98 16.89 -11.64 0.17
N ILE A 99 16.61 -10.58 -0.59
CA ILE A 99 15.23 -10.20 -0.87
C ILE A 99 14.47 -11.29 -1.64
N ASN A 100 15.15 -12.09 -2.46
CA ASN A 100 14.50 -13.17 -3.22
C ASN A 100 13.99 -14.30 -2.32
N ASP A 101 14.50 -14.43 -1.09
CA ASP A 101 14.02 -15.40 -0.11
C ASP A 101 12.70 -14.94 0.55
N LEU A 102 12.39 -13.64 0.51
CA LEU A 102 11.18 -13.05 1.09
C LEU A 102 10.15 -12.63 0.02
N LEU A 103 10.64 -12.11 -1.10
CA LEU A 103 9.89 -11.64 -2.27
C LEU A 103 10.55 -12.21 -3.53
N PRO A 104 10.28 -13.48 -3.88
CA PRO A 104 10.92 -14.12 -5.03
C PRO A 104 10.54 -13.41 -6.34
N LEU A 105 11.42 -13.37 -7.34
CA LEU A 105 11.17 -12.69 -8.63
C LEU A 105 10.60 -13.61 -9.72
#